data_AF-A0A2G0CBW3-F1
#
_entry.id   AF-A0A2G0CBW3-F1
#
_cell.length_a   1.000
_cell.length_b   1.000
_cell.length_c   1.000
_cell.angle_alpha   90.00
_cell.angle_beta   90.00
_cell.angle_gamma   90.00
#
_symmetry.space_group_name_H-M   'P 1'
#
loop_
_entity.id
_entity.type
_entity.pdbx_description
1 polymer ?
#
loop_
_entity_poly.entity_id
_entity_poly.type
_entity_poly.pdbx_seq_one_letter_code
_entity_poly.pdbx_strand_id
1 'polypeptide(L)'
;MLLKNSFMAGNQSIDIIIPKETVSDDFYRVTELNFVNGDQVKEGDTIGALETSKADFELEAPADGFIYYLVEEGDDVAAGKTFAQITTERQSSTSDQTSDPDLTPATGSLTGHSDVEVRVSRAARDLMQTHGLTNANFPGTSLITTNEVRRQLGLKSGGKKPSKNAPAVRIGGLQYDAQSVLIVGDQGHAGACLDLLELQPGLKCAGFIGTDQSPSEVFGLPVLGTNDDLPDLLHNKGITKAVIGIGALANPGVRTRLYNMLLEMGFQFPNLVHPRAVIERSVKMGTGNQVFAGALVGSNVAIGSNCIINSGAIISHDCVLSDNVHLTPASTLAGMVSVGANTVVGMNSNVFLGVSIGSNQLITNGENVFKNIADK
;
A
#
# COMPACT_ATOMS: atom_id res chain seq x y z
N MET A 1 34.75 3.97 21.09
CA MET A 1 36.12 4.41 20.76
C MET A 1 36.02 5.22 19.48
N LEU A 2 36.38 6.49 19.55
CA LEU A 2 36.23 7.51 18.52
C LEU A 2 36.80 7.08 17.17
N LEU A 3 36.05 7.33 16.09
CA LEU A 3 36.63 7.59 14.77
C LEU A 3 36.03 8.89 14.24
N LYS A 4 36.75 9.98 14.56
CA LYS A 4 36.73 11.24 13.84
C LYS A 4 37.12 10.95 12.40
N ASN A 5 36.25 11.22 11.43
CA ASN A 5 36.70 11.45 10.06
C ASN A 5 36.84 12.96 9.81
N SER A 6 37.98 13.27 9.21
CA SER A 6 38.58 14.59 9.06
C SER A 6 37.84 15.45 8.04
N PHE A 7 37.69 16.74 8.39
CA PHE A 7 37.12 17.82 7.58
C PHE A 7 38.08 18.23 6.45
N MET A 8 37.58 18.30 5.20
CA MET A 8 38.20 19.06 4.09
C MET A 8 37.13 19.76 3.24
N ALA A 9 37.52 20.92 2.68
CA ALA A 9 36.66 21.95 2.10
C ALA A 9 35.99 21.58 0.76
N GLY A 10 34.68 21.85 0.68
CA GLY A 10 33.78 21.65 -0.45
C GLY A 10 32.35 21.59 0.10
N ASN A 11 31.36 22.13 -0.62
CA ASN A 11 29.96 22.32 -0.20
C ASN A 11 29.49 21.28 0.85
N GLN A 12 29.56 21.64 2.14
CA GLN A 12 29.49 20.66 3.23
C GLN A 12 28.05 20.23 3.44
N SER A 13 27.76 18.97 3.11
CA SER A 13 26.52 18.28 3.46
C SER A 13 26.83 17.21 4.50
N ILE A 14 25.94 17.09 5.50
CA ILE A 14 25.95 16.03 6.49
C ILE A 14 24.79 15.10 6.16
N ASP A 15 25.13 13.86 5.80
CA ASP A 15 24.14 12.80 5.58
C ASP A 15 23.60 12.32 6.92
N ILE A 16 22.28 12.36 7.08
CA ILE A 16 21.57 11.72 8.18
C ILE A 16 21.19 10.32 7.70
N ILE A 17 21.77 9.31 8.33
CA ILE A 17 21.60 7.91 7.94
C ILE A 17 20.57 7.26 8.85
N ILE A 18 19.69 6.45 8.27
CA ILE A 18 18.73 5.64 9.01
C ILE A 18 19.50 4.66 9.90
N PRO A 19 19.35 4.75 11.24
CA PRO A 19 20.13 3.95 12.16
C PRO A 19 19.75 2.47 12.04
N LYS A 20 20.73 1.59 12.24
CA LYS A 20 20.51 0.14 12.33
C LYS A 20 20.55 -0.27 13.80
N GLU A 21 19.41 -0.16 14.48
CA GLU A 21 19.33 -0.37 15.94
C GLU A 21 19.25 -1.85 16.34
N THR A 22 18.66 -2.74 15.51
CA THR A 22 18.65 -4.17 15.80
C THR A 22 19.05 -5.03 14.58
N VAL A 23 19.50 -6.26 14.85
CA VAL A 23 20.00 -7.18 13.81
C VAL A 23 18.90 -7.63 12.83
N SER A 24 17.61 -7.38 13.14
CA SER A 24 16.48 -7.87 12.34
C SER A 24 15.67 -6.81 11.61
N ASP A 25 15.98 -5.52 11.75
CA ASP A 25 15.18 -4.46 11.15
C ASP A 25 15.87 -4.01 9.85
N ASP A 26 15.37 -4.55 8.73
CA ASP A 26 15.92 -4.27 7.40
C ASP A 26 15.26 -3.06 6.74
N PHE A 27 14.04 -2.67 7.17
CA PHE A 27 13.24 -1.57 6.62
C PHE A 27 12.49 -0.79 7.71
N TYR A 28 12.42 0.52 7.53
CA TYR A 28 11.79 1.51 8.40
C TYR A 28 10.72 2.27 7.60
N ARG A 29 9.55 2.52 8.17
CA ARG A 29 8.48 3.32 7.54
C ARG A 29 8.67 4.77 7.93
N VAL A 30 8.76 5.69 6.97
CA VAL A 30 8.71 7.13 7.28
C VAL A 30 7.28 7.50 7.65
N THR A 31 7.06 7.93 8.89
CA THR A 31 5.73 8.31 9.38
C THR A 31 5.49 9.80 9.36
N GLU A 32 6.54 10.59 9.56
CA GLU A 32 6.45 12.05 9.67
C GLU A 32 7.76 12.72 9.23
N LEU A 33 7.65 13.82 8.48
CA LEU A 33 8.74 14.74 8.18
C LEU A 33 8.40 16.12 8.76
N ASN A 34 9.15 16.53 9.79
CA ASN A 34 8.78 17.68 10.61
C ASN A 34 9.14 19.05 9.99
N PHE A 35 9.85 19.03 8.86
CA PHE A 35 10.29 20.22 8.14
C PHE A 35 10.06 20.06 6.64
N VAL A 36 10.20 21.14 5.89
CA VAL A 36 10.19 21.13 4.41
C VAL A 36 11.62 21.27 3.89
N ASN A 37 11.91 20.70 2.72
CA ASN A 37 13.22 20.85 2.08
C ASN A 37 13.62 22.33 1.94
N GLY A 38 14.77 22.68 2.51
CA GLY A 38 15.30 24.03 2.59
C GLY A 38 14.98 24.76 3.90
N ASP A 39 14.23 24.18 4.83
CA ASP A 39 14.01 24.76 6.17
C ASP A 39 15.27 24.73 7.02
N GLN A 40 15.38 25.70 7.93
CA GLN A 40 16.48 25.78 8.87
C GLN A 40 16.20 24.91 10.10
N VAL A 41 17.13 24.03 10.44
CA VAL A 41 17.08 23.15 11.62
C VAL A 41 18.25 23.46 12.54
N LYS A 42 18.08 23.22 13.84
CA LYS A 42 19.13 23.28 14.86
C LYS A 42 19.55 21.87 15.29
N GLU A 43 20.78 21.73 15.74
CA GLU A 43 21.25 20.50 16.38
C GLU A 43 20.29 20.06 17.51
N GLY A 44 19.81 18.82 17.42
CA GLY A 44 18.84 18.24 18.35
C GLY A 44 17.37 18.44 18.00
N ASP A 45 17.03 19.17 16.93
CA ASP A 45 15.63 19.26 16.47
C ASP A 45 15.17 17.90 15.93
N THR A 46 13.99 17.41 16.34
CA THR A 46 13.38 16.21 15.76
C THR A 46 12.95 16.50 14.31
N ILE A 47 13.63 15.90 13.35
CA ILE A 47 13.43 16.14 11.91
C ILE A 47 12.47 15.15 11.26
N GLY A 48 12.21 14.00 11.89
CA GLY A 48 11.19 13.08 11.40
C GLY A 48 11.07 11.85 12.26
N ALA A 49 10.05 11.06 11.97
CA ALA A 49 9.75 9.83 12.68
C ALA A 49 9.74 8.63 11.73
N LEU A 50 10.24 7.50 12.24
CA LEU A 50 10.35 6.23 11.57
C LEU A 50 9.67 5.14 12.39
N GLU A 51 8.74 4.41 11.81
CA GLU A 51 8.09 3.26 12.44
C GLU A 51 8.76 1.95 12.01
N THR A 52 8.94 1.05 12.95
CA THR A 52 9.29 -0.35 12.69
C THR A 52 8.21 -1.27 13.27
N SER A 53 8.30 -2.57 12.99
CA SER A 53 7.43 -3.57 13.60
C SER A 53 7.48 -3.67 15.14
N LYS A 54 8.39 -2.93 15.81
CA LYS A 54 8.65 -3.02 17.25
C LYS A 54 8.57 -1.70 18.00
N ALA A 55 8.91 -0.59 17.35
CA ALA A 55 8.98 0.72 17.96
C ALA A 55 8.99 1.83 16.91
N ASP A 56 8.58 3.01 17.35
CA ASP A 56 8.75 4.29 16.65
C ASP A 56 10.07 4.92 17.07
N PHE A 57 10.75 5.53 16.12
CA PHE A 57 12.06 6.15 16.28
C PHE A 57 12.00 7.57 15.75
N GLU A 58 12.45 8.52 16.57
CA GLU A 58 12.64 9.89 16.15
C GLU A 58 14.08 10.09 15.65
N LEU A 59 14.23 10.81 14.56
CA LEU A 59 15.52 11.26 14.05
C LEU A 59 15.73 12.72 14.45
N GLU A 60 16.92 13.00 14.99
CA GLU A 60 17.32 14.35 15.38
C GLU A 60 18.36 14.91 14.40
N ALA A 61 18.32 16.22 14.17
CA ALA A 61 19.33 16.93 13.38
C ALA A 61 20.69 16.88 14.08
N PRO A 62 21.76 16.36 13.43
CA PRO A 62 23.09 16.25 14.04
C PRO A 62 23.89 17.57 14.05
N ALA A 63 23.38 18.63 13.42
CA ALA A 63 24.02 19.95 13.35
C ALA A 63 23.00 21.01 12.90
N ASP A 64 23.33 22.28 13.13
CA ASP A 64 22.61 23.41 12.55
C ASP A 64 22.80 23.46 11.03
N GLY A 65 21.73 23.75 10.27
CA GLY A 65 21.81 23.96 8.83
C GLY A 65 20.47 23.95 8.11
N PHE A 66 20.48 23.67 6.81
CA PHE A 66 19.27 23.55 5.98
C PHE A 66 19.04 22.09 5.58
N ILE A 67 17.85 21.56 5.87
CA ILE A 67 17.53 20.14 5.67
C ILE A 67 16.94 19.85 4.29
N TYR A 68 17.33 18.72 3.68
CA TYR A 68 16.77 18.19 2.44
C TYR A 68 16.54 16.68 2.59
N TYR A 69 15.29 16.26 2.72
CA TYR A 69 14.88 14.86 2.72
C TYR A 69 15.13 14.21 1.36
N LEU A 70 15.62 12.98 1.41
CA LEU A 70 15.79 12.08 0.27
C LEU A 70 14.75 10.96 0.26
N VAL A 71 13.73 11.11 1.11
CA VAL A 71 12.64 10.18 1.38
C VAL A 71 11.34 11.00 1.49
N GLU A 72 10.20 10.35 1.26
CA GLU A 72 8.87 10.95 1.42
C GLU A 72 8.12 10.30 2.60
N GLU A 73 7.15 11.02 3.17
CA GLU A 73 6.25 10.43 4.17
C GLU A 73 5.51 9.23 3.57
N GLY A 74 5.63 8.10 4.25
CA GLY A 74 5.10 6.85 3.76
C GLY A 74 6.04 6.06 2.85
N ASP A 75 7.34 6.37 2.80
CA ASP A 75 8.33 5.47 2.21
C ASP A 75 8.72 4.33 3.17
N ASP A 76 9.01 3.15 2.61
CA ASP A 76 9.68 2.04 3.33
C ASP A 76 11.17 2.07 2.96
N VAL A 77 12.01 2.50 3.89
CA VAL A 77 13.43 2.82 3.67
C VAL A 77 14.35 1.85 4.41
N ALA A 78 15.37 1.34 3.72
CA ALA A 78 16.28 0.35 4.29
C ALA A 78 17.24 0.96 5.32
N ALA A 79 17.60 0.19 6.34
CA ALA A 79 18.62 0.58 7.32
C ALA A 79 19.94 0.98 6.61
N GLY A 80 20.57 2.06 7.03
CA GLY A 80 21.81 2.54 6.42
C GLY A 80 21.65 3.37 5.15
N LYS A 81 20.41 3.65 4.68
CA LYS A 81 20.15 4.64 3.63
C LYS A 81 20.08 6.05 4.21
N THR A 82 20.40 7.04 3.39
CA THR A 82 20.33 8.46 3.76
C THR A 82 18.87 8.90 3.83
N PHE A 83 18.45 9.36 5.00
CA PHE A 83 17.13 9.92 5.27
C PHE A 83 17.02 11.36 4.77
N ALA A 84 18.00 12.19 5.14
CA ALA A 84 18.07 13.59 4.75
C ALA A 84 19.52 14.07 4.71
N GLN A 85 19.75 15.22 4.11
CA GLN A 85 21.03 15.94 4.13
C GLN A 85 20.85 17.29 4.82
N ILE A 86 21.79 17.67 5.69
CA ILE A 86 21.89 19.03 6.21
C ILE A 86 23.04 19.75 5.53
N THR A 87 22.76 20.89 4.92
CA THR A 87 23.78 21.75 4.28
C THR A 87 23.97 23.06 5.04
N THR A 88 25.17 23.63 4.97
CA THR A 88 25.45 24.94 5.58
C THR A 88 24.81 26.12 4.84
N GLU A 89 24.43 25.93 3.58
CA GLU A 89 23.80 26.94 2.72
C GLU A 89 22.52 26.39 2.08
N ARG A 90 21.50 27.25 1.92
CA ARG A 90 20.23 26.89 1.28
C ARG A 90 20.44 26.71 -0.23
N GLN A 91 20.22 25.51 -0.75
CA GLN A 91 20.28 25.21 -2.17
C GLN A 91 19.06 25.80 -2.89
N SER A 92 19.28 26.55 -3.99
CA SER A 92 18.21 27.05 -4.85
C SER A 92 17.72 25.94 -5.78
N SER A 93 16.41 25.70 -5.83
CA SER A 93 15.79 24.68 -6.68
C SER A 93 16.01 24.94 -8.18
N THR A 94 16.71 24.05 -8.87
CA THR A 94 16.68 23.92 -10.35
C THR A 94 16.57 22.45 -10.75
N SER A 95 15.62 22.18 -11.64
CA SER A 95 15.37 20.90 -12.29
C SER A 95 16.43 20.56 -13.36
N ASP A 96 16.86 19.29 -13.33
CA ASP A 96 17.47 18.45 -14.40
C ASP A 96 18.94 18.61 -14.86
N GLN A 97 19.66 17.48 -14.67
CA GLN A 97 20.72 16.82 -15.48
C GLN A 97 22.21 17.22 -15.34
N THR A 98 23.00 16.24 -14.84
CA THR A 98 24.34 15.77 -15.27
C THR A 98 25.51 16.75 -15.58
N SER A 99 26.67 16.44 -14.96
CA SER A 99 28.08 16.73 -15.32
C SER A 99 28.67 18.14 -15.13
N ASP A 100 29.86 18.13 -14.50
CA ASP A 100 30.88 19.15 -14.18
C ASP A 100 31.46 19.92 -15.42
N PRO A 101 32.37 20.92 -15.28
CA PRO A 101 32.27 22.27 -14.67
C PRO A 101 32.56 23.42 -15.69
N ASP A 102 32.35 24.67 -15.23
CA ASP A 102 33.14 25.89 -15.51
C ASP A 102 32.36 27.13 -16.02
N LEU A 103 32.80 28.29 -15.49
CA LEU A 103 32.55 29.70 -15.82
C LEU A 103 31.36 30.44 -15.15
N THR A 104 31.77 31.33 -14.24
CA THR A 104 31.11 32.53 -13.67
C THR A 104 30.85 33.61 -14.76
N PRO A 105 30.25 34.82 -14.51
CA PRO A 105 29.84 35.47 -13.24
C PRO A 105 28.49 36.27 -13.24
N ALA A 106 28.02 36.55 -12.01
CA ALA A 106 27.46 37.81 -11.46
C ALA A 106 26.38 38.65 -12.21
N THR A 107 25.25 38.93 -11.54
CA THR A 107 24.90 40.22 -10.88
C THR A 107 23.37 40.44 -10.79
N GLY A 108 22.90 40.91 -9.63
CA GLY A 108 21.95 42.01 -9.59
C GLY A 108 20.49 41.74 -9.17
N SER A 109 20.21 42.15 -7.93
CA SER A 109 19.06 42.96 -7.51
C SER A 109 17.77 42.27 -7.01
N LEU A 110 17.36 42.79 -5.86
CA LEU A 110 16.21 42.49 -5.01
C LEU A 110 14.88 42.89 -5.67
N THR A 111 13.82 42.13 -5.43
CA THR A 111 12.49 42.55 -4.89
C THR A 111 11.45 41.45 -5.12
N GLY A 112 10.56 41.20 -4.15
CA GLY A 112 9.27 40.54 -4.40
C GLY A 112 8.94 39.37 -3.48
N HIS A 113 7.82 39.48 -2.79
CA HIS A 113 7.15 38.43 -2.01
C HIS A 113 7.02 37.12 -2.82
N SER A 114 7.38 35.98 -2.24
CA SER A 114 7.18 34.67 -2.87
C SER A 114 6.02 33.91 -2.23
N ASP A 115 4.92 33.87 -2.97
CA ASP A 115 3.82 32.92 -2.81
C ASP A 115 4.33 31.47 -2.81
N VAL A 116 3.76 30.64 -1.94
CA VAL A 116 3.98 29.18 -1.94
C VAL A 116 3.44 28.61 -3.26
N GLU A 117 4.29 27.98 -4.06
CA GLU A 117 3.90 27.40 -5.35
C GLU A 117 3.02 26.16 -5.11
N VAL A 118 1.70 26.33 -5.24
CA VAL A 118 0.71 25.28 -5.03
C VAL A 118 0.78 24.26 -6.16
N ARG A 119 1.12 23.01 -5.85
CA ARG A 119 1.12 21.90 -6.81
C ARG A 119 -0.32 21.45 -7.08
N VAL A 120 -0.64 21.11 -8.33
CA VAL A 120 -1.99 20.66 -8.71
C VAL A 120 -1.87 19.37 -9.49
N SER A 121 -2.60 18.32 -9.08
CA SER A 121 -2.64 17.05 -9.83
C SER A 121 -3.24 17.26 -11.23
N ARG A 122 -2.88 16.40 -12.20
CA ARG A 122 -3.33 16.54 -13.60
C ARG A 122 -4.87 16.56 -13.72
N ALA A 123 -5.54 15.65 -13.03
CA ALA A 123 -7.00 15.57 -12.99
C ALA A 123 -7.66 16.72 -12.21
N ALA A 124 -6.99 17.27 -11.19
CA ALA A 124 -7.47 18.48 -10.51
C ALA A 124 -7.41 19.70 -11.42
N ARG A 125 -6.39 19.85 -12.27
CA ARG A 125 -6.30 20.96 -13.25
C ARG A 125 -7.49 20.96 -14.21
N ASP A 126 -7.83 19.81 -14.78
CA ASP A 126 -8.95 19.69 -15.73
C ASP A 126 -10.29 20.02 -15.05
N LEU A 127 -10.47 19.54 -13.81
CA LEU A 127 -11.68 19.79 -13.04
C LEU A 127 -11.79 21.26 -12.58
N MET A 128 -10.67 21.87 -12.19
CA MET A 128 -10.59 23.29 -11.85
C MET A 128 -10.90 24.16 -13.07
N GLN A 129 -10.33 23.85 -14.24
CA GLN A 129 -10.60 24.58 -15.49
C GLN A 129 -12.07 24.48 -15.88
N THR A 130 -12.68 23.30 -15.75
CA THR A 130 -14.09 23.06 -16.08
C THR A 130 -15.05 23.87 -15.21
N HIS A 131 -14.68 24.10 -13.94
CA HIS A 131 -15.54 24.79 -12.97
C HIS A 131 -15.08 26.22 -12.62
N GLY A 132 -14.10 26.76 -13.35
CA GLY A 132 -13.59 28.12 -13.15
C GLY A 132 -12.91 28.33 -11.79
N LEU A 133 -12.32 27.27 -11.22
CA LEU A 133 -11.56 27.33 -9.97
C LEU A 133 -10.08 27.60 -10.23
N THR A 134 -9.44 28.28 -9.29
CA THR A 134 -8.02 28.66 -9.29
C THR A 134 -7.36 28.22 -7.99
N ASN A 135 -6.03 28.31 -7.90
CA ASN A 135 -5.31 27.97 -6.67
C ASN A 135 -5.78 28.79 -5.45
N ALA A 136 -6.26 30.02 -5.68
CA ALA A 136 -6.79 30.89 -4.63
C ALA A 136 -8.07 30.32 -3.98
N ASN A 137 -8.75 29.37 -4.60
CA ASN A 137 -9.89 28.67 -4.02
C ASN A 137 -9.50 27.61 -2.98
N PHE A 138 -8.20 27.34 -2.81
CA PHE A 138 -7.65 26.32 -1.91
C PHE A 138 -6.55 26.91 -1.01
N PRO A 139 -6.87 27.88 -0.15
CA PRO A 139 -5.88 28.55 0.68
C PRO A 139 -5.27 27.58 1.71
N GLY A 140 -3.95 27.63 1.87
CA GLY A 140 -3.23 26.82 2.87
C GLY A 140 -2.98 25.37 2.47
N THR A 141 -3.22 24.99 1.22
CA THR A 141 -2.91 23.64 0.71
C THR A 141 -1.71 23.68 -0.22
N SER A 142 -0.69 22.85 0.02
CA SER A 142 0.48 22.72 -0.85
C SER A 142 0.23 21.83 -2.08
N LEU A 143 -0.82 21.00 -2.05
CA LEU A 143 -1.25 20.13 -3.15
C LEU A 143 -2.79 20.15 -3.34
N ILE A 144 -3.24 20.58 -4.52
CA ILE A 144 -4.65 20.49 -4.91
C ILE A 144 -4.90 19.17 -5.65
N THR A 145 -5.61 18.26 -4.99
CA THR A 145 -6.04 16.97 -5.54
C THR A 145 -7.45 17.03 -6.12
N THR A 146 -7.84 16.06 -6.94
CA THR A 146 -9.19 16.00 -7.53
C THR A 146 -10.28 15.95 -6.45
N ASN A 147 -10.00 15.31 -5.32
CA ASN A 147 -10.92 15.23 -4.18
C ASN A 147 -11.08 16.57 -3.47
N GLU A 148 -10.00 17.35 -3.36
CA GLU A 148 -10.01 18.70 -2.82
C GLU A 148 -10.93 19.61 -3.67
N VAL A 149 -10.78 19.54 -4.99
CA VAL A 149 -11.62 20.29 -5.95
C VAL A 149 -13.09 19.90 -5.87
N ARG A 150 -13.39 18.60 -5.76
CA ARG A 150 -14.78 18.10 -5.61
C ARG A 150 -15.43 18.57 -4.31
N ARG A 151 -14.67 18.59 -3.20
CA ARG A 151 -15.15 19.07 -1.90
C ARG A 151 -15.53 20.55 -1.96
N GLN A 152 -14.69 21.37 -2.59
CA GLN A 152 -14.92 22.81 -2.75
C GLN A 152 -16.16 23.13 -3.59
N LEU A 153 -16.47 22.29 -4.58
CA LEU A 153 -17.66 22.47 -5.43
C LEU A 153 -18.98 22.06 -4.76
N GLY A 154 -18.95 21.59 -3.50
CA GLY A 154 -20.14 21.07 -2.83
C GLY A 154 -20.74 19.86 -3.56
N LEU A 155 -19.96 19.22 -4.45
CA LEU A 155 -20.30 17.96 -5.06
C LEU A 155 -20.24 16.94 -3.93
N LYS A 156 -21.42 16.56 -3.41
CA LYS A 156 -21.52 15.50 -2.41
C LYS A 156 -20.72 14.29 -2.91
N SER A 157 -20.02 13.60 -2.01
CA SER A 157 -19.77 12.15 -2.12
C SER A 157 -21.11 11.43 -2.10
N GLY A 158 -21.89 11.65 -3.15
CA GLY A 158 -23.22 11.13 -3.35
C GLY A 158 -23.08 9.81 -4.04
N GLY A 159 -22.75 8.78 -3.27
CA GLY A 159 -22.84 7.39 -3.71
C GLY A 159 -24.28 7.08 -4.12
N LYS A 160 -24.64 7.36 -5.37
CA LYS A 160 -25.67 6.58 -6.04
C LYS A 160 -25.13 5.16 -6.09
N LYS A 161 -25.82 4.22 -5.45
CA LYS A 161 -25.61 2.78 -5.70
C LYS A 161 -25.52 2.58 -7.22
N PRO A 162 -24.48 1.93 -7.74
CA PRO A 162 -24.32 1.76 -9.17
C PRO A 162 -25.57 1.06 -9.74
N SER A 163 -26.09 1.62 -10.83
CA SER A 163 -27.18 1.03 -11.59
C SER A 163 -26.80 -0.39 -11.99
N LYS A 164 -27.72 -1.36 -11.81
CA LYS A 164 -27.54 -2.75 -12.23
C LYS A 164 -27.27 -2.90 -13.75
N ASN A 165 -27.48 -1.84 -14.53
CA ASN A 165 -27.35 -1.82 -15.99
C ASN A 165 -26.45 -0.65 -16.46
N ALA A 166 -25.25 -0.48 -15.90
CA ALA A 166 -24.28 0.47 -16.45
C ALA A 166 -23.81 -0.03 -17.84
N PRO A 167 -23.84 0.82 -18.89
CA PRO A 167 -23.40 0.44 -20.22
C PRO A 167 -21.91 0.18 -20.23
N ALA A 168 -21.49 -0.75 -21.10
CA ALA A 168 -20.11 -1.19 -21.14
C ALA A 168 -19.16 -0.08 -21.63
N VAL A 169 -18.07 0.15 -20.89
CA VAL A 169 -17.10 1.21 -21.19
C VAL A 169 -15.89 0.63 -21.91
N ARG A 170 -15.30 1.37 -22.87
CA ARG A 170 -14.09 0.96 -23.61
C ARG A 170 -12.85 1.71 -23.12
N ILE A 171 -11.79 0.99 -22.75
CA ILE A 171 -10.42 1.53 -22.52
C ILE A 171 -9.45 0.60 -23.25
N GLY A 172 -8.53 1.16 -24.04
CA GLY A 172 -7.53 0.35 -24.78
C GLY A 172 -8.12 -0.70 -25.75
N GLY A 173 -9.40 -0.56 -26.15
CA GLY A 173 -10.10 -1.56 -26.97
C GLY A 173 -10.85 -2.65 -26.18
N LEU A 174 -10.70 -2.71 -24.85
CA LEU A 174 -11.37 -3.68 -23.98
C LEU A 174 -12.71 -3.14 -23.48
N GLN A 175 -13.74 -3.99 -23.47
CA GLN A 175 -15.10 -3.66 -23.03
C GLN A 175 -15.34 -4.16 -21.60
N TYR A 176 -15.53 -3.21 -20.67
CA TYR A 176 -15.81 -3.50 -19.26
C TYR A 176 -17.30 -3.59 -18.99
N ASP A 177 -17.70 -4.47 -18.07
CA ASP A 177 -19.08 -4.58 -17.60
C ASP A 177 -19.10 -4.96 -16.12
N ALA A 178 -20.28 -5.26 -15.57
CA ALA A 178 -20.44 -5.66 -14.17
C ALA A 178 -19.70 -6.96 -13.78
N GLN A 179 -19.13 -7.70 -14.75
CA GLN A 179 -18.32 -8.89 -14.53
C GLN A 179 -16.81 -8.64 -14.58
N SER A 180 -16.41 -7.43 -14.98
CA SER A 180 -15.02 -6.98 -14.91
C SER A 180 -14.55 -6.85 -13.46
N VAL A 181 -13.37 -7.40 -13.18
CA VAL A 181 -12.72 -7.37 -11.88
C VAL A 181 -11.34 -6.74 -12.03
N LEU A 182 -11.04 -5.74 -11.20
CA LEU A 182 -9.67 -5.20 -11.07
C LEU A 182 -8.84 -6.12 -10.17
N ILE A 183 -7.57 -6.30 -10.52
CA ILE A 183 -6.59 -6.88 -9.60
C ILE A 183 -5.71 -5.75 -9.07
N VAL A 184 -5.73 -5.52 -7.76
CA VAL A 184 -4.95 -4.46 -7.11
C VAL A 184 -3.59 -5.01 -6.69
N GLY A 185 -2.53 -4.55 -7.36
CA GLY A 185 -1.18 -5.12 -7.31
C GLY A 185 -0.81 -5.76 -8.66
N ASP A 186 0.47 -5.76 -9.00
CA ASP A 186 1.00 -6.14 -10.31
C ASP A 186 2.15 -7.18 -10.24
N GLN A 187 2.44 -7.69 -9.04
CA GLN A 187 3.55 -8.61 -8.77
C GLN A 187 3.11 -10.09 -8.75
N GLY A 188 3.98 -10.99 -8.27
CA GLY A 188 3.76 -12.44 -8.34
C GLY A 188 2.42 -12.95 -7.76
N HIS A 189 1.94 -12.37 -6.66
CA HIS A 189 0.63 -12.76 -6.11
C HIS A 189 -0.55 -12.27 -6.98
N ALA A 190 -0.38 -11.18 -7.71
CA ALA A 190 -1.36 -10.69 -8.68
C ALA A 190 -1.51 -11.66 -9.85
N GLY A 191 -0.40 -12.25 -10.32
CA GLY A 191 -0.42 -13.34 -11.30
C GLY A 191 -1.21 -14.56 -10.79
N ALA A 192 -0.97 -14.98 -9.55
CA ALA A 192 -1.74 -16.07 -8.94
C ALA A 192 -3.24 -15.73 -8.79
N CYS A 193 -3.58 -14.47 -8.51
CA CYS A 193 -4.96 -14.00 -8.49
C CYS A 193 -5.60 -14.00 -9.89
N LEU A 194 -4.83 -13.66 -10.94
CA LEU A 194 -5.29 -13.71 -12.33
C LEU A 194 -5.66 -15.15 -12.70
N ASP A 195 -4.76 -16.10 -12.48
CA ASP A 195 -5.02 -17.53 -12.76
C ASP A 195 -6.28 -18.01 -12.03
N LEU A 196 -6.43 -17.62 -10.76
CA LEU A 196 -7.59 -18.00 -9.95
C LEU A 196 -8.89 -17.33 -10.43
N LEU A 197 -8.81 -16.08 -10.87
CA LEU A 197 -9.93 -15.29 -11.39
C LEU A 197 -10.45 -15.85 -12.72
N GLU A 198 -9.55 -16.27 -13.63
CA GLU A 198 -9.92 -16.84 -14.93
C GLU A 198 -10.69 -18.16 -14.81
N LEU A 199 -10.55 -18.86 -13.68
CA LEU A 199 -11.30 -20.06 -13.36
C LEU A 199 -12.73 -19.77 -12.85
N GLN A 200 -13.07 -18.50 -12.57
CA GLN A 200 -14.39 -18.14 -12.05
C GLN A 200 -15.39 -17.94 -13.20
N PRO A 201 -16.50 -18.72 -13.24
CA PRO A 201 -17.49 -18.58 -14.29
C PRO A 201 -18.07 -17.17 -14.35
N GLY A 202 -17.92 -16.54 -15.50
CA GLY A 202 -18.53 -15.24 -15.78
C GLY A 202 -17.85 -14.06 -15.08
N LEU A 203 -16.66 -14.20 -14.49
CA LEU A 203 -15.80 -13.08 -14.14
C LEU A 203 -14.70 -12.91 -15.19
N LYS A 204 -14.20 -11.69 -15.37
CA LYS A 204 -13.08 -11.39 -16.27
C LYS A 204 -12.15 -10.36 -15.64
N CYS A 205 -10.85 -10.55 -15.84
CA CYS A 205 -9.88 -9.53 -15.45
C CYS A 205 -10.05 -8.29 -16.33
N ALA A 206 -10.21 -7.13 -15.71
CA ALA A 206 -10.23 -5.84 -16.38
C ALA A 206 -8.81 -5.34 -16.69
N GLY A 207 -7.86 -5.70 -15.83
CA GLY A 207 -6.51 -5.17 -15.78
C GLY A 207 -6.06 -5.00 -14.33
N PHE A 208 -4.85 -4.47 -14.19
CA PHE A 208 -4.15 -4.36 -12.92
C PHE A 208 -4.08 -2.91 -12.43
N ILE A 209 -3.98 -2.73 -11.11
CA ILE A 209 -3.60 -1.46 -10.48
C ILE A 209 -2.18 -1.61 -9.98
N GLY A 210 -1.28 -0.77 -10.47
CA GLY A 210 0.14 -0.79 -10.15
C GLY A 210 0.59 0.44 -9.36
N THR A 211 1.87 0.72 -9.45
CA THR A 211 2.51 1.97 -9.02
C THR A 211 2.92 2.77 -10.26
N ASP A 212 3.43 3.99 -10.06
CA ASP A 212 3.97 4.80 -11.16
C ASP A 212 5.18 4.15 -11.87
N GLN A 213 5.80 3.15 -11.24
CA GLN A 213 6.91 2.38 -11.81
C GLN A 213 6.46 1.11 -12.51
N SER A 214 5.19 0.74 -12.41
CA SER A 214 4.65 -0.45 -13.07
C SER A 214 4.74 -0.32 -14.59
N PRO A 215 5.05 -1.42 -15.31
CA PRO A 215 5.00 -1.41 -16.76
C PRO A 215 3.56 -1.19 -17.24
N SER A 216 3.38 -0.79 -18.49
CA SER A 216 2.03 -0.58 -19.07
C SER A 216 1.19 -1.86 -19.18
N GLU A 217 1.84 -3.02 -19.12
CA GLU A 217 1.22 -4.34 -19.24
C GLU A 217 1.93 -5.34 -18.33
N VAL A 218 1.16 -6.17 -17.63
CA VAL A 218 1.64 -7.31 -16.84
C VAL A 218 0.76 -8.53 -17.12
N PHE A 219 1.37 -9.71 -17.18
CA PHE A 219 0.66 -10.97 -17.44
C PHE A 219 -0.24 -10.95 -18.70
N GLY A 220 0.13 -10.17 -19.72
CA GLY A 220 -0.64 -10.04 -20.96
C GLY A 220 -1.87 -9.14 -20.88
N LEU A 221 -2.05 -8.38 -19.78
CA LEU A 221 -3.17 -7.46 -19.57
C LEU A 221 -2.68 -6.08 -19.11
N PRO A 222 -3.44 -5.01 -19.41
CA PRO A 222 -3.00 -3.66 -19.12
C PRO A 222 -2.93 -3.37 -17.62
N VAL A 223 -1.95 -2.56 -17.24
CA VAL A 223 -1.98 -1.80 -15.98
C VAL A 223 -2.79 -0.54 -16.24
N LEU A 224 -3.95 -0.43 -15.58
CA LEU A 224 -4.94 0.61 -15.84
C LEU A 224 -4.65 1.93 -15.13
N GLY A 225 -3.69 1.93 -14.19
CA GLY A 225 -3.31 3.10 -13.41
C GLY A 225 -2.82 2.72 -12.02
N THR A 226 -2.86 3.68 -11.12
CA THR A 226 -2.50 3.54 -9.70
C THR A 226 -3.73 3.62 -8.81
N ASN A 227 -3.54 3.66 -7.48
CA ASN A 227 -4.64 3.81 -6.53
C ASN A 227 -5.44 5.11 -6.75
N ASP A 228 -4.84 6.14 -7.35
CA ASP A 228 -5.52 7.41 -7.64
C ASP A 228 -6.57 7.30 -8.75
N ASP A 229 -6.45 6.28 -9.61
CA ASP A 229 -7.38 6.03 -10.72
C ASP A 229 -8.61 5.21 -10.30
N LEU A 230 -8.57 4.58 -9.11
CA LEU A 230 -9.66 3.74 -8.59
C LEU A 230 -11.04 4.43 -8.59
N PRO A 231 -11.20 5.71 -8.19
CA PRO A 231 -12.48 6.39 -8.24
C PRO A 231 -13.04 6.54 -9.66
N ASP A 232 -12.18 6.81 -10.65
CA ASP A 232 -12.60 6.90 -12.06
C ASP A 232 -13.04 5.54 -12.59
N LEU A 233 -12.24 4.51 -12.33
CA LEU A 233 -12.53 3.13 -12.71
C LEU A 233 -13.85 2.64 -12.12
N LEU A 234 -14.14 3.00 -10.87
CA LEU A 234 -15.40 2.65 -10.21
C LEU A 234 -16.59 3.43 -10.76
N HIS A 235 -16.52 4.76 -10.74
CA HIS A 235 -17.71 5.61 -10.96
C HIS A 235 -17.98 5.91 -12.43
N ASN A 236 -16.92 6.11 -13.22
CA ASN A 236 -17.04 6.52 -14.62
C ASN A 236 -16.88 5.33 -15.57
N LYS A 237 -16.03 4.35 -15.23
CA LYS A 237 -15.82 3.14 -16.04
C LYS A 237 -16.73 1.97 -15.63
N GLY A 238 -17.35 2.04 -14.45
CA GLY A 238 -18.34 1.07 -13.98
C GLY A 238 -17.75 -0.27 -13.54
N ILE A 239 -16.44 -0.33 -13.29
CA ILE A 239 -15.80 -1.55 -12.78
C ILE A 239 -16.02 -1.60 -11.27
N THR A 240 -16.95 -2.43 -10.84
CA THR A 240 -17.44 -2.46 -9.45
C THR A 240 -16.81 -3.55 -8.60
N LYS A 241 -16.00 -4.43 -9.18
CA LYS A 241 -15.39 -5.56 -8.48
C LYS A 241 -13.88 -5.42 -8.44
N ALA A 242 -13.28 -5.84 -7.33
CA ALA A 242 -11.85 -5.86 -7.14
C ALA A 242 -11.39 -7.11 -6.38
N VAL A 243 -10.12 -7.46 -6.56
CA VAL A 243 -9.40 -8.50 -5.83
C VAL A 243 -8.05 -7.92 -5.42
N ILE A 244 -7.62 -8.18 -4.18
CA ILE A 244 -6.31 -7.73 -3.71
C ILE A 244 -5.24 -8.72 -4.19
N GLY A 245 -4.46 -8.31 -5.18
CA GLY A 245 -3.31 -9.02 -5.75
C GLY A 245 -2.01 -8.86 -4.96
N ILE A 246 -2.08 -8.40 -3.70
CA ILE A 246 -0.94 -8.27 -2.79
C ILE A 246 -0.97 -9.39 -1.75
N GLY A 247 0.12 -10.15 -1.65
CA GLY A 247 0.26 -11.23 -0.68
C GLY A 247 0.44 -10.72 0.74
N ALA A 248 0.11 -11.54 1.74
CA ALA A 248 0.15 -11.14 3.15
C ALA A 248 1.47 -11.46 3.89
N LEU A 249 2.48 -12.04 3.21
CA LEU A 249 3.73 -12.44 3.87
C LEU A 249 4.70 -11.28 4.11
N ALA A 250 4.91 -10.44 3.11
CA ALA A 250 5.85 -9.32 3.20
C ALA A 250 5.23 -8.12 3.92
N ASN A 251 3.95 -7.83 3.67
CA ASN A 251 3.27 -6.68 4.26
C ASN A 251 1.75 -6.94 4.43
N PRO A 252 1.34 -7.70 5.47
CA PRO A 252 -0.07 -7.98 5.72
C PRO A 252 -0.91 -6.72 5.95
N GLY A 253 -0.31 -5.67 6.55
CA GLY A 253 -0.99 -4.39 6.79
C GLY A 253 -1.44 -3.68 5.51
N VAL A 254 -0.60 -3.68 4.47
CA VAL A 254 -0.94 -3.09 3.17
C VAL A 254 -2.15 -3.77 2.54
N ARG A 255 -2.21 -5.11 2.58
CA ARG A 255 -3.34 -5.88 2.05
C ARG A 255 -4.65 -5.48 2.75
N THR A 256 -4.64 -5.44 4.09
CA THR A 256 -5.81 -5.07 4.89
C THR A 256 -6.25 -3.62 4.62
N ARG A 257 -5.30 -2.68 4.56
CA ARG A 257 -5.57 -1.26 4.27
C ARG A 257 -6.22 -1.08 2.90
N LEU A 258 -5.68 -1.71 1.86
CA LEU A 258 -6.24 -1.62 0.51
C LEU A 258 -7.63 -2.25 0.42
N TYR A 259 -7.84 -3.42 1.03
CA TYR A 259 -9.15 -4.05 1.08
C TYR A 259 -10.21 -3.12 1.70
N ASN A 260 -9.91 -2.53 2.86
CA ASN A 260 -10.82 -1.60 3.54
C ASN A 260 -11.07 -0.33 2.73
N MET A 261 -10.01 0.28 2.19
CA MET A 261 -10.10 1.47 1.35
C MET A 261 -11.05 1.24 0.15
N LEU A 262 -10.88 0.13 -0.57
CA LEU A 262 -11.74 -0.19 -1.72
C LEU A 262 -13.16 -0.53 -1.30
N LEU A 263 -13.34 -1.21 -0.15
CA LEU A 263 -14.66 -1.53 0.39
C LEU A 263 -15.42 -0.24 0.72
N GLU A 264 -14.76 0.74 1.35
CA GLU A 264 -15.31 2.06 1.66
C GLU A 264 -15.66 2.87 0.40
N MET A 265 -14.85 2.75 -0.66
CA MET A 265 -15.17 3.33 -1.97
C MET A 265 -16.41 2.69 -2.62
N GLY A 266 -16.75 1.46 -2.24
CA GLY A 266 -17.91 0.73 -2.74
C GLY A 266 -17.59 -0.38 -3.75
N PHE A 267 -16.33 -0.80 -3.84
CA PHE A 267 -15.97 -2.02 -4.57
C PHE A 267 -16.55 -3.27 -3.90
N GLN A 268 -16.87 -4.25 -4.72
CA GLN A 268 -17.33 -5.57 -4.32
C GLN A 268 -16.20 -6.58 -4.46
N PHE A 269 -16.11 -7.49 -3.49
CA PHE A 269 -15.03 -8.46 -3.46
C PHE A 269 -15.58 -9.87 -3.65
N PRO A 270 -15.54 -10.43 -4.88
CA PRO A 270 -15.91 -11.83 -5.08
C PRO A 270 -14.93 -12.74 -4.32
N ASN A 271 -15.44 -13.86 -3.81
CA ASN A 271 -14.57 -14.95 -3.40
C ASN A 271 -14.09 -15.66 -4.66
N LEU A 272 -12.78 -15.83 -4.77
CA LEU A 272 -12.18 -16.61 -5.85
C LEU A 272 -11.85 -18.00 -5.30
N VAL A 273 -12.46 -19.04 -5.87
CA VAL A 273 -12.29 -20.42 -5.39
C VAL A 273 -11.82 -21.29 -6.54
N HIS A 274 -10.68 -21.93 -6.34
CA HIS A 274 -10.13 -22.84 -7.33
C HIS A 274 -11.06 -24.06 -7.49
N PRO A 275 -11.38 -24.55 -8.70
CA PRO A 275 -12.27 -25.70 -8.91
C PRO A 275 -11.79 -27.02 -8.27
N ARG A 276 -10.50 -27.10 -7.95
CA ARG A 276 -9.86 -28.21 -7.22
C ARG A 276 -9.78 -28.01 -5.70
N ALA A 277 -10.32 -26.93 -5.16
CA ALA A 277 -10.53 -26.79 -3.73
C ALA A 277 -11.81 -27.53 -3.33
N VAL A 278 -11.82 -28.11 -2.13
CA VAL A 278 -13.00 -28.77 -1.56
C VAL A 278 -13.57 -27.88 -0.48
N ILE A 279 -14.75 -27.33 -0.73
CA ILE A 279 -15.51 -26.55 0.25
C ILE A 279 -16.74 -27.35 0.65
N GLU A 280 -16.84 -27.74 1.92
CA GLU A 280 -18.01 -28.47 2.40
C GLU A 280 -19.26 -27.59 2.50
N ARG A 281 -20.44 -28.22 2.43
CA ARG A 281 -21.72 -27.52 2.23
C ARG A 281 -22.06 -26.49 3.33
N SER A 282 -21.68 -26.73 4.57
CA SER A 282 -22.04 -25.86 5.70
C SER A 282 -21.07 -24.70 5.94
N VAL A 283 -20.01 -24.59 5.13
CA VAL A 283 -19.03 -23.51 5.24
C VAL A 283 -19.69 -22.15 4.99
N LYS A 284 -19.35 -21.18 5.83
CA LYS A 284 -19.73 -19.77 5.66
C LYS A 284 -18.48 -18.94 5.47
N MET A 285 -18.51 -18.02 4.50
CA MET A 285 -17.38 -17.15 4.20
C MET A 285 -17.84 -15.71 4.04
N GLY A 286 -17.03 -14.77 4.48
CA GLY A 286 -17.13 -13.36 4.11
C GLY A 286 -16.78 -13.13 2.63
N THR A 287 -16.29 -11.94 2.30
CA THR A 287 -16.00 -11.53 0.91
C THR A 287 -14.51 -11.38 0.64
N GLY A 288 -14.10 -11.43 -0.63
CA GLY A 288 -12.70 -11.23 -1.04
C GLY A 288 -11.74 -12.33 -0.64
N ASN A 289 -12.25 -13.51 -0.28
CA ASN A 289 -11.45 -14.65 0.06
C ASN A 289 -10.84 -15.29 -1.19
N GLN A 290 -9.60 -15.74 -1.08
CA GLN A 290 -8.87 -16.41 -2.15
C GLN A 290 -8.55 -17.83 -1.72
N VAL A 291 -9.16 -18.82 -2.37
CA VAL A 291 -9.00 -20.23 -2.03
C VAL A 291 -8.33 -20.96 -3.19
N PHE A 292 -7.10 -21.41 -2.97
CA PHE A 292 -6.24 -22.00 -3.99
C PHE A 292 -6.42 -23.52 -4.12
N ALA A 293 -5.77 -24.10 -5.13
CA ALA A 293 -5.91 -25.49 -5.51
C ALA A 293 -5.58 -26.47 -4.36
N GLY A 294 -6.42 -27.50 -4.19
CA GLY A 294 -6.20 -28.54 -3.19
C GLY A 294 -6.48 -28.12 -1.76
N ALA A 295 -6.88 -26.86 -1.50
CA ALA A 295 -7.37 -26.47 -0.18
C ALA A 295 -8.62 -27.28 0.19
N LEU A 296 -8.73 -27.69 1.45
CA LEU A 296 -9.91 -28.35 2.00
C LEU A 296 -10.47 -27.52 3.14
N VAL A 297 -11.76 -27.17 3.06
CA VAL A 297 -12.49 -26.44 4.10
C VAL A 297 -13.66 -27.31 4.57
N GLY A 298 -13.51 -27.84 5.77
CA GLY A 298 -14.41 -28.80 6.39
C GLY A 298 -15.72 -28.19 6.91
N SER A 299 -16.58 -29.06 7.43
CA SER A 299 -17.93 -28.72 7.88
C SER A 299 -17.93 -27.66 8.97
N ASN A 300 -18.91 -26.76 8.90
CA ASN A 300 -19.21 -25.72 9.89
C ASN A 300 -18.07 -24.71 10.10
N VAL A 301 -17.10 -24.65 9.20
CA VAL A 301 -16.08 -23.61 9.24
C VAL A 301 -16.71 -22.25 8.94
N ALA A 302 -16.34 -21.25 9.72
CA ALA A 302 -16.64 -19.85 9.46
C ALA A 302 -15.34 -19.12 9.09
N ILE A 303 -15.31 -18.52 7.90
CA ILE A 303 -14.19 -17.70 7.41
C ILE A 303 -14.66 -16.25 7.33
N GLY A 304 -13.85 -15.33 7.84
CA GLY A 304 -14.04 -13.90 7.65
C GLY A 304 -13.88 -13.46 6.19
N SER A 305 -13.47 -12.21 6.03
CA SER A 305 -13.23 -11.58 4.73
C SER A 305 -11.73 -11.45 4.44
N ASN A 306 -11.40 -11.29 3.16
CA ASN A 306 -10.05 -11.02 2.68
C ASN A 306 -8.98 -12.05 3.10
N CYS A 307 -9.41 -13.27 3.41
CA CYS A 307 -8.52 -14.36 3.79
C CYS A 307 -7.86 -14.99 2.56
N ILE A 308 -6.66 -15.54 2.76
CA ILE A 308 -5.97 -16.36 1.76
C ILE A 308 -5.89 -17.78 2.32
N ILE A 309 -6.58 -18.71 1.67
CA ILE A 309 -6.49 -20.14 1.94
C ILE A 309 -5.66 -20.76 0.82
N ASN A 310 -4.37 -20.89 1.07
CA ASN A 310 -3.40 -21.21 0.02
C ASN A 310 -3.41 -22.71 -0.34
N SER A 311 -2.61 -23.07 -1.33
CA SER A 311 -2.63 -24.38 -1.97
C SER A 311 -2.40 -25.49 -0.95
N GLY A 312 -3.27 -26.49 -0.96
CA GLY A 312 -3.20 -27.64 -0.05
C GLY A 312 -3.43 -27.32 1.43
N ALA A 313 -3.85 -26.10 1.80
CA ALA A 313 -4.17 -25.79 3.18
C ALA A 313 -5.43 -26.57 3.62
N ILE A 314 -5.41 -27.13 4.83
CA ILE A 314 -6.49 -27.94 5.38
C ILE A 314 -7.09 -27.24 6.58
N ILE A 315 -8.39 -26.97 6.50
CA ILE A 315 -9.21 -26.48 7.62
C ILE A 315 -10.19 -27.57 7.97
N SER A 316 -10.01 -28.21 9.12
CA SER A 316 -10.93 -29.24 9.62
C SER A 316 -12.27 -28.63 10.06
N HIS A 317 -13.14 -29.45 10.63
CA HIS A 317 -14.48 -29.03 11.03
C HIS A 317 -14.50 -28.01 12.19
N ASP A 318 -15.56 -27.19 12.24
CA ASP A 318 -15.87 -26.25 13.33
C ASP A 318 -14.78 -25.19 13.62
N CYS A 319 -13.90 -24.90 12.66
CA CYS A 319 -12.91 -23.83 12.81
C CYS A 319 -13.50 -22.45 12.55
N VAL A 320 -12.90 -21.42 13.15
CA VAL A 320 -13.28 -20.02 12.96
C VAL A 320 -12.06 -19.19 12.59
N LEU A 321 -12.05 -18.61 11.40
CA LEU A 321 -11.03 -17.69 10.92
C LEU A 321 -11.61 -16.29 10.89
N SER A 322 -10.91 -15.34 11.53
CA SER A 322 -11.21 -13.92 11.46
C SER A 322 -10.78 -13.32 10.11
N ASP A 323 -11.00 -12.01 9.93
CA ASP A 323 -10.62 -11.31 8.70
C ASP A 323 -9.09 -11.31 8.46
N ASN A 324 -8.70 -11.26 7.19
CA ASN A 324 -7.31 -11.14 6.73
C ASN A 324 -6.38 -12.30 7.16
N VAL A 325 -6.93 -13.46 7.56
CA VAL A 325 -6.13 -14.64 7.88
C VAL A 325 -5.47 -15.19 6.61
N HIS A 326 -4.17 -15.52 6.70
CA HIS A 326 -3.45 -16.20 5.63
C HIS A 326 -2.99 -17.58 6.10
N LEU A 327 -3.70 -18.61 5.65
CA LEU A 327 -3.22 -19.99 5.72
C LEU A 327 -2.30 -20.22 4.53
N THR A 328 -1.00 -20.27 4.77
CA THR A 328 0.00 -20.45 3.72
C THR A 328 0.03 -21.92 3.22
N PRO A 329 0.76 -22.23 2.13
CA PRO A 329 0.70 -23.56 1.52
C PRO A 329 0.91 -24.71 2.50
N ALA A 330 0.05 -25.73 2.38
CA ALA A 330 0.08 -26.96 3.19
C ALA A 330 -0.01 -26.75 4.72
N SER A 331 -0.45 -25.58 5.19
CA SER A 331 -0.79 -25.41 6.61
C SER A 331 -2.06 -26.20 6.97
N THR A 332 -2.12 -26.74 8.18
CA THR A 332 -3.23 -27.57 8.64
C THR A 332 -3.78 -27.07 9.97
N LEU A 333 -5.10 -26.83 10.01
CA LEU A 333 -5.86 -26.59 11.24
C LEU A 333 -6.67 -27.85 11.56
N ALA A 334 -6.44 -28.44 12.74
CA ALA A 334 -7.31 -29.47 13.29
C ALA A 334 -8.69 -28.89 13.65
N GLY A 335 -9.64 -29.74 14.04
CA GLY A 335 -11.00 -29.31 14.34
C GLY A 335 -11.09 -28.29 15.50
N MET A 336 -12.11 -27.44 15.46
CA MET A 336 -12.42 -26.47 16.52
C MET A 336 -11.31 -25.43 16.76
N VAL A 337 -10.43 -25.17 15.79
CA VAL A 337 -9.38 -24.15 15.89
C VAL A 337 -9.94 -22.76 15.61
N SER A 338 -9.53 -21.75 16.38
CA SER A 338 -9.82 -20.35 16.10
C SER A 338 -8.55 -19.58 15.74
N VAL A 339 -8.65 -18.71 14.72
CA VAL A 339 -7.54 -17.87 14.25
C VAL A 339 -7.99 -16.40 14.23
N GLY A 340 -7.26 -15.56 14.95
CA GLY A 340 -7.49 -14.12 15.06
C GLY A 340 -7.17 -13.36 13.78
N ALA A 341 -7.56 -12.09 13.73
CA ALA A 341 -7.46 -11.29 12.52
C ALA A 341 -6.00 -10.99 12.14
N ASN A 342 -5.72 -10.81 10.85
CA ASN A 342 -4.38 -10.50 10.31
C ASN A 342 -3.30 -11.54 10.68
N THR A 343 -3.70 -12.75 11.07
CA THR A 343 -2.76 -13.81 11.46
C THR A 343 -2.32 -14.63 10.24
N VAL A 344 -1.03 -14.94 10.18
CA VAL A 344 -0.42 -15.80 9.18
C VAL A 344 -0.07 -17.14 9.81
N VAL A 345 -0.55 -18.23 9.21
CA VAL A 345 -0.20 -19.59 9.60
C VAL A 345 0.80 -20.15 8.59
N GLY A 346 2.05 -20.32 9.04
CA GLY A 346 3.22 -20.63 8.21
C GLY A 346 3.15 -21.97 7.46
N MET A 347 4.02 -22.11 6.46
CA MET A 347 3.94 -23.21 5.50
C MET A 347 4.22 -24.52 6.19
N ASN A 348 3.46 -25.57 5.86
CA ASN A 348 3.57 -26.88 6.52
C ASN A 348 3.45 -26.83 8.06
N SER A 349 2.85 -25.78 8.64
CA SER A 349 2.57 -25.75 10.08
C SER A 349 1.26 -26.48 10.40
N ASN A 350 1.17 -27.03 11.61
CA ASN A 350 0.00 -27.75 12.08
C ASN A 350 -0.50 -27.16 13.40
N VAL A 351 -1.79 -26.86 13.48
CA VAL A 351 -2.45 -26.32 14.67
C VAL A 351 -3.33 -27.41 15.26
N PHE A 352 -3.07 -27.76 16.52
CA PHE A 352 -3.73 -28.88 17.20
C PHE A 352 -5.20 -28.58 17.54
N LEU A 353 -5.96 -29.64 17.81
CA LEU A 353 -7.40 -29.60 18.04
C LEU A 353 -7.76 -28.58 19.13
N GLY A 354 -8.72 -27.70 18.84
CA GLY A 354 -9.26 -26.75 19.82
C GLY A 354 -8.35 -25.58 20.18
N VAL A 355 -7.20 -25.42 19.52
CA VAL A 355 -6.27 -24.31 19.80
C VAL A 355 -6.84 -22.98 19.30
N SER A 356 -6.66 -21.95 20.12
CA SER A 356 -6.95 -20.55 19.75
C SER A 356 -5.66 -19.80 19.48
N ILE A 357 -5.52 -19.24 18.29
CA ILE A 357 -4.44 -18.34 17.89
C ILE A 357 -4.99 -16.92 17.85
N GLY A 358 -4.35 -16.00 18.57
CA GLY A 358 -4.70 -14.59 18.59
C GLY A 358 -4.49 -13.88 17.25
N SER A 359 -4.85 -12.61 17.23
CA SER A 359 -4.71 -11.69 16.10
C SER A 359 -3.27 -11.19 15.98
N ASN A 360 -2.91 -10.78 14.76
CA ASN A 360 -1.59 -10.24 14.41
C ASN A 360 -0.43 -11.21 14.71
N GLN A 361 -0.71 -12.51 14.66
CA GLN A 361 0.27 -13.56 14.91
C GLN A 361 0.95 -14.02 13.62
N LEU A 362 2.19 -14.46 13.75
CA LEU A 362 2.92 -15.17 12.70
C LEU A 362 3.35 -16.52 13.25
N ILE A 363 2.68 -17.58 12.81
CA ILE A 363 3.14 -18.95 13.06
C ILE A 363 4.23 -19.27 12.04
N THR A 364 5.36 -19.77 12.51
CA THR A 364 6.51 -20.01 11.63
C THR A 364 6.30 -21.26 10.76
N ASN A 365 7.06 -21.35 9.68
CA ASN A 365 6.98 -22.50 8.78
C ASN A 365 7.39 -23.79 9.52
N GLY A 366 6.62 -24.86 9.33
CA GLY A 366 6.86 -26.18 9.92
C GLY A 366 6.53 -26.27 11.42
N GLU A 367 5.97 -25.23 12.01
CA GLU A 367 5.66 -25.21 13.44
C GLU A 367 4.45 -26.09 13.78
N ASN A 368 4.52 -26.78 14.92
CA ASN A 368 3.39 -27.53 15.47
C ASN A 368 2.88 -26.81 16.73
N VAL A 369 1.69 -26.23 16.64
CA VAL A 369 1.09 -25.42 17.70
C VAL A 369 0.15 -26.27 18.54
N PHE A 370 0.53 -26.51 19.80
CA PHE A 370 -0.25 -27.34 20.75
C PHE A 370 -0.94 -26.54 21.85
N LYS A 371 -0.69 -25.23 21.93
CA LYS A 371 -1.19 -24.35 22.99
C LYS A 371 -1.74 -23.07 22.40
N ASN A 372 -2.70 -22.49 23.10
CA ASN A 372 -3.26 -21.19 22.73
C ASN A 372 -2.16 -20.12 22.69
N ILE A 373 -2.29 -19.21 21.73
CA ILE A 373 -1.42 -18.06 21.53
C ILE A 373 -2.30 -16.83 21.71
N ALA A 374 -1.89 -15.90 22.59
CA ALA A 374 -2.63 -14.66 22.83
C ALA A 374 -2.50 -13.69 21.65
N ASP A 375 -3.24 -12.57 21.66
CA ASP A 375 -3.04 -11.49 20.68
C ASP A 375 -1.64 -10.86 20.83
N LYS A 376 -1.12 -10.29 19.74
CA LYS A 376 0.13 -9.50 19.72
C LYS A 376 -0.14 -8.01 19.87
#